data_AF-A0A7S3LAA8-F1
#
_entry.id   AF-A0A7S3LAA8-F1
#
_cell.length_a   1.000
_cell.length_b   1.000
_cell.length_c   1.000
_cell.angle_alpha   90.00
_cell.angle_beta   90.00
_cell.angle_gamma   90.00
#
_symmetry.space_group_name_H-M   'P 1'
#
loop_
_entity.id
_entity.type
_entity.pdbx_description
1 polymer ?
#
loop_
_entity_poly.entity_id
_entity_poly.type
_entity_poly.pdbx_seq_one_letter_code
_entity_poly.pdbx_strand_id
1 'polypeptide(L)'
;MKPPNSWGATESNAIGTPDRPITTMTIANLTPSIKLFNVDSSSDVDVDMVLQAILSGLPNLQQVLSKKEIQPGSNALMHNVSGYLLALDRVPSGTGGERKCKDAEILAKRWACMRALGEDTLALDGGTNSKAVLQEWRIAAERMYRHFATFCCREDKTLVITDFRCNGHMTNGAAFERNVRLPATLKGARLAGLGKSDNLRLLKGVTDECLEYVESSLLSRAHGTNYLEKIKSRCSATQSNEEVIMLTEDSDGNGGEDTRGSRGTWTAAVCGVAAAVTAVEKVVAGEFVNAFCATRPPGHHAGRSFHPMNAVSNGFCVLNPAACAAIHATTPIADGGRGLRRVCVIDFDVHHGNGTQDILCSTNDPRYLYISIHAGGAQVNGISPDDDMNGLFPHANKSGGIYPGRCGDVSPHPNVLNLPLGQRVTPHAVGSALINRITPAVEAFSPNLIILSAGFDAHKHDPMGLGLLSAQDFGHITDVCTQLAFKCCSGRLVSVLEGGYG
;
A
#
# COMPACT_ATOMS: atom_id res chain seq x y z
N MET A 1 -3.50 81.82 -12.90
CA MET A 1 -3.46 82.01 -11.43
C MET A 1 -2.02 81.80 -10.97
N LYS A 2 -1.50 82.72 -10.16
CA LYS A 2 -0.13 82.77 -9.60
C LYS A 2 -0.15 82.20 -8.14
N PRO A 3 1.00 82.04 -7.43
CA PRO A 3 1.46 80.84 -6.68
C PRO A 3 1.37 81.06 -5.13
N PRO A 4 2.16 80.43 -4.19
CA PRO A 4 3.63 80.60 -4.08
C PRO A 4 4.50 79.55 -3.28
N ASN A 5 5.83 79.81 -3.31
CA ASN A 5 6.94 79.54 -2.35
C ASN A 5 7.51 78.12 -2.14
N SER A 6 8.83 77.79 -2.24
CA SER A 6 10.16 78.42 -2.01
C SER A 6 10.84 78.03 -0.67
N TRP A 7 12.18 77.81 -0.74
CA TRP A 7 13.21 77.61 0.33
C TRP A 7 13.30 76.21 0.96
N GLY A 8 14.47 75.59 1.19
CA GLY A 8 15.87 75.98 1.10
C GLY A 8 16.78 74.78 1.43
N ALA A 9 18.05 74.87 1.05
CA ALA A 9 19.09 73.86 1.34
C ALA A 9 19.66 74.01 2.76
N THR A 10 19.98 72.89 3.41
CA THR A 10 21.03 72.79 4.44
C THR A 10 21.68 71.41 4.40
N GLU A 11 23.01 71.40 4.29
CA GLU A 11 23.89 70.23 4.41
C GLU A 11 24.04 69.73 5.86
N SER A 12 24.56 68.50 5.96
CA SER A 12 25.32 67.88 7.06
C SER A 12 24.54 67.22 8.22
N ASN A 13 24.55 65.88 8.25
CA ASN A 13 25.51 65.13 9.05
C ASN A 13 25.39 63.62 8.83
N ALA A 14 26.53 62.99 8.56
CA ALA A 14 26.70 61.56 8.45
C ALA A 14 26.78 60.91 9.83
N ILE A 15 26.05 59.82 10.07
CA ILE A 15 26.45 58.71 10.95
C ILE A 15 25.96 57.42 10.29
N GLY A 16 26.90 56.53 9.98
CA GLY A 16 26.69 55.37 9.13
C GLY A 16 26.00 54.17 9.78
N THR A 17 25.51 53.29 8.92
CA THR A 17 25.41 51.83 9.17
C THR A 17 25.79 51.13 7.86
N PRO A 18 26.47 49.97 7.88
CA PRO A 18 26.95 49.33 6.67
C PRO A 18 25.78 48.72 5.90
N ASP A 19 25.59 49.18 4.67
CA ASP A 19 24.79 48.53 3.64
C ASP A 19 25.24 47.08 3.48
N ARG A 20 24.43 46.15 4.00
CA ARG A 20 24.30 44.82 3.39
C ARG A 20 23.02 44.86 2.57
N PRO A 21 23.04 44.55 1.26
CA PRO A 21 21.81 44.31 0.55
C PRO A 21 21.22 43.01 1.10
N ILE A 22 20.26 43.13 2.03
CA ILE A 22 19.31 42.06 2.28
C ILE A 22 18.42 42.05 1.04
N THR A 23 18.80 41.27 0.04
CA THR A 23 17.90 40.88 -1.03
C THR A 23 16.75 40.11 -0.38
N THR A 24 15.64 40.82 -0.14
CA THR A 24 14.36 40.25 0.24
C THR A 24 13.89 39.32 -0.88
N MET A 25 14.16 38.02 -0.74
CA MET A 25 13.53 37.01 -1.58
C MET A 25 12.04 36.98 -1.25
N THR A 26 11.22 37.55 -2.12
CA THR A 26 9.77 37.35 -2.14
C THR A 26 9.47 35.98 -2.77
N ILE A 27 8.37 35.35 -2.35
CA ILE A 27 7.89 34.03 -2.83
C ILE A 27 7.82 33.92 -4.37
N ALA A 28 7.67 35.05 -5.07
CA ALA A 28 7.70 35.14 -6.53
C ALA A 28 9.08 34.86 -7.16
N ASN A 29 10.17 34.98 -6.39
CA ASN A 29 11.55 34.65 -6.82
C ASN A 29 11.96 33.20 -6.53
N LEU A 30 11.05 32.38 -5.99
CA LEU A 30 11.19 30.92 -6.02
C LEU A 30 10.91 30.46 -7.46
N THR A 31 11.92 30.57 -8.31
CA THR A 31 11.90 29.99 -9.66
C THR A 31 11.62 28.48 -9.61
N PRO A 32 11.12 27.84 -10.68
CA PRO A 32 10.93 26.38 -10.75
C PRO A 32 12.21 25.54 -10.55
N SER A 33 13.35 26.20 -10.33
CA SER A 33 14.71 25.67 -10.40
C SER A 33 15.46 25.62 -9.06
N ILE A 34 14.82 25.93 -7.93
CA ILE A 34 15.48 25.70 -6.63
C ILE A 34 15.46 24.19 -6.33
N LYS A 35 16.54 23.51 -6.73
CA LYS A 35 16.91 22.19 -6.17
C LYS A 35 17.29 22.42 -4.69
N LEU A 36 16.31 22.42 -3.79
CA LEU A 36 16.51 22.67 -2.35
C LEU A 36 17.57 21.77 -1.73
N PHE A 37 17.67 20.54 -2.24
CA PHE A 37 18.65 19.56 -1.77
C PHE A 37 19.79 19.35 -2.77
N ASN A 38 19.82 20.05 -3.91
CA ASN A 38 20.84 20.00 -4.98
C ASN A 38 21.49 18.62 -5.20
N VAL A 39 20.66 17.58 -5.24
CA VAL A 39 21.11 16.20 -5.38
C VAL A 39 20.83 15.78 -6.83
N ASP A 40 21.86 15.61 -7.65
CA ASP A 40 21.71 15.22 -9.07
C ASP A 40 20.93 13.92 -9.23
N SER A 41 20.27 13.70 -10.38
CA SER A 41 19.34 12.57 -10.59
C SER A 41 20.01 11.18 -10.64
N SER A 42 21.34 11.10 -10.57
CA SER A 42 22.10 9.84 -10.54
C SER A 42 21.86 9.06 -9.23
N SER A 43 22.00 7.72 -9.31
CA SER A 43 21.87 6.79 -8.18
C SER A 43 23.00 6.90 -7.14
N ASP A 44 24.13 7.51 -7.51
CA ASP A 44 25.40 7.41 -6.77
C ASP A 44 25.69 8.60 -5.85
N VAL A 45 24.66 9.35 -5.44
CA VAL A 45 24.90 10.54 -4.59
C VAL A 45 25.14 10.12 -3.15
N ASP A 46 26.26 10.59 -2.60
CA ASP A 46 26.66 10.39 -1.21
C ASP A 46 25.56 10.88 -0.25
N VAL A 47 25.19 10.01 0.70
CA VAL A 47 24.15 10.33 1.68
C VAL A 47 24.55 11.50 2.56
N ASP A 48 25.83 11.65 2.87
CA ASP A 48 26.33 12.83 3.60
C ASP A 48 26.08 14.11 2.79
N MET A 49 26.18 14.08 1.46
CA MET A 49 25.83 15.22 0.62
C MET A 49 24.32 15.51 0.64
N VAL A 50 23.47 14.49 0.57
CA VAL A 50 22.00 14.65 0.68
C VAL A 50 21.62 15.26 2.03
N LEU A 51 22.25 14.79 3.10
CA LEU A 51 22.01 15.22 4.47
C LEU A 51 22.50 16.65 4.73
N GLN A 52 23.72 16.97 4.28
CA GLN A 52 24.24 18.34 4.34
C GLN A 52 23.39 19.31 3.51
N ALA A 53 22.87 18.86 2.38
CA ALA A 53 21.93 19.66 1.59
C ALA A 53 20.59 19.86 2.31
N ILE A 54 20.07 18.85 3.01
CA ILE A 54 18.87 19.02 3.86
C ILE A 54 19.12 20.02 4.99
N LEU A 55 20.22 19.85 5.72
CA LEU A 55 20.55 20.69 6.87
C LEU A 55 20.87 22.14 6.48
N SER A 56 21.47 22.36 5.30
CA SER A 56 21.74 23.71 4.78
C SER A 56 20.51 24.32 4.08
N GLY A 57 19.66 23.51 3.48
CA GLY A 57 18.44 23.95 2.77
C GLY A 57 17.29 24.35 3.70
N LEU A 58 17.11 23.66 4.84
CA LEU A 58 16.00 23.93 5.77
C LEU A 58 16.02 25.35 6.37
N PRO A 59 17.16 25.91 6.84
CA PRO A 59 17.23 27.30 7.30
C PRO A 59 16.95 28.32 6.20
N ASN A 60 17.43 28.07 4.98
CA ASN A 60 17.18 28.93 3.82
C ASN A 60 15.69 28.93 3.46
N LEU A 61 15.05 27.76 3.46
CA LEU A 61 13.61 27.64 3.25
C LEU A 61 12.82 28.44 4.31
N GLN A 62 13.24 28.37 5.58
CA GLN A 62 12.65 29.13 6.68
C GLN A 62 12.85 30.65 6.57
N GLN A 63 13.93 31.10 5.93
CA GLN A 63 14.22 32.51 5.71
C GLN A 63 13.44 33.09 4.52
N VAL A 64 13.23 32.29 3.47
CA VAL A 64 12.55 32.71 2.23
C VAL A 64 11.02 32.58 2.33
N LEU A 65 10.53 31.53 2.99
CA LEU A 65 9.09 31.37 3.24
C LEU A 65 8.71 32.10 4.53
N SER A 66 7.55 32.75 4.53
CA SER A 66 7.10 33.39 5.76
C SER A 66 6.86 32.32 6.83
N LYS A 67 7.12 32.63 8.11
CA LYS A 67 6.80 31.73 9.25
C LYS A 67 5.33 31.26 9.29
N LYS A 68 4.44 31.90 8.53
CA LYS A 68 3.02 31.54 8.39
C LYS A 68 2.77 30.47 7.33
N GLU A 69 3.68 30.27 6.38
CA GLU A 69 3.53 29.32 5.27
C GLU A 69 4.08 27.93 5.60
N ILE A 70 5.10 27.84 6.47
CA ILE A 70 5.61 26.56 7.00
C ILE A 70 4.86 26.26 8.30
N GLN A 71 4.21 25.10 8.40
CA GLN A 71 3.53 24.66 9.62
C GLN A 71 4.53 24.52 10.79
N PRO A 72 4.10 24.70 12.06
CA PRO A 72 4.99 24.60 13.21
C PRO A 72 5.68 23.23 13.29
N GLY A 73 7.02 23.18 13.23
CA GLY A 73 7.73 21.89 13.28
C GLY A 73 9.21 21.89 12.86
N SER A 74 9.74 22.97 12.29
CA SER A 74 11.10 22.97 11.70
C SER A 74 12.21 22.54 12.67
N ASN A 75 12.18 22.99 13.93
CA ASN A 75 13.14 22.56 14.95
C ASN A 75 13.02 21.07 15.29
N ALA A 76 11.80 20.54 15.34
CA ALA A 76 11.57 19.11 15.56
C ALA A 76 12.03 18.29 14.35
N LEU A 77 11.83 18.80 13.12
CA LEU A 77 12.31 18.18 11.89
C LEU A 77 13.85 18.13 11.87
N MET A 78 14.52 19.25 12.15
CA MET A 78 15.99 19.28 12.26
C MET A 78 16.51 18.32 13.32
N HIS A 79 15.88 18.27 14.50
CA HIS A 79 16.26 17.32 15.54
C HIS A 79 16.09 15.86 15.10
N ASN A 80 15.02 15.52 14.38
CA ASN A 80 14.78 14.17 13.88
C ASN A 80 15.79 13.79 12.77
N VAL A 81 16.12 14.71 11.87
CA VAL A 81 17.19 14.50 10.87
C VAL A 81 18.53 14.26 11.56
N SER A 82 18.92 15.09 12.53
CA SER A 82 20.14 14.89 13.31
C SER A 82 20.12 13.59 14.12
N GLY A 83 18.97 13.20 14.66
CA GLY A 83 18.80 11.92 15.35
C GLY A 83 18.90 10.70 14.42
N TYR A 84 18.49 10.84 13.16
CA TYR A 84 18.68 9.83 12.12
C TYR A 84 20.16 9.67 11.78
N LEU A 85 20.89 10.79 11.60
CA LEU A 85 22.34 10.81 11.37
C LEU A 85 23.12 10.06 12.46
N LEU A 86 22.88 10.44 13.72
CA LEU A 86 23.55 9.82 14.85
C LEU A 86 23.24 8.31 14.98
N ALA A 87 22.08 7.87 14.51
CA ALA A 87 21.73 6.46 14.46
C ALA A 87 22.45 5.75 13.31
N LEU A 88 22.60 6.43 12.15
CA LEU A 88 23.29 5.90 10.98
C LEU A 88 24.78 5.67 11.25
N ASP A 89 25.47 6.63 11.87
CA ASP A 89 26.90 6.54 12.25
C ASP A 89 27.21 5.38 13.20
N ARG A 90 26.20 4.92 13.95
CA ARG A 90 26.35 3.83 14.92
C ARG A 90 26.23 2.45 14.30
N VAL A 91 25.79 2.33 13.04
CA VAL A 91 25.66 1.04 12.38
C VAL A 91 27.03 0.55 11.89
N PRO A 92 27.61 -0.52 12.46
CA PRO A 92 28.96 -0.94 12.11
C PRO A 92 29.04 -1.46 10.67
N SER A 93 30.09 -1.08 9.94
CA SER A 93 30.39 -1.56 8.57
C SER A 93 30.78 -3.05 8.45
N GLY A 94 30.66 -3.84 9.54
CA GLY A 94 31.13 -5.24 9.65
C GLY A 94 30.04 -6.32 9.79
N THR A 95 30.42 -7.60 9.85
CA THR A 95 29.56 -8.79 9.78
C THR A 95 28.95 -9.19 11.13
N GLY A 96 27.68 -8.85 11.38
CA GLY A 96 26.90 -9.37 12.51
C GLY A 96 25.41 -9.31 12.22
N GLY A 97 24.82 -10.42 11.77
CA GLY A 97 23.47 -10.48 11.19
C GLY A 97 22.35 -9.96 12.12
N GLU A 98 22.30 -10.42 13.37
CA GLU A 98 21.22 -10.02 14.30
C GLU A 98 21.31 -8.55 14.76
N ARG A 99 22.52 -8.05 15.00
CA ARG A 99 22.73 -6.64 15.39
C ARG A 99 22.32 -5.70 14.26
N LYS A 100 22.62 -6.08 13.02
CA LYS A 100 22.19 -5.35 11.81
C LYS A 100 20.67 -5.29 11.66
N CYS A 101 19.94 -6.37 11.92
CA CYS A 101 18.46 -6.34 11.85
C CYS A 101 17.85 -5.37 12.88
N LYS A 102 18.38 -5.33 14.12
CA LYS A 102 17.89 -4.38 15.13
C LYS A 102 18.20 -2.93 14.77
N ASP A 103 19.42 -2.66 14.29
CA ASP A 103 19.80 -1.33 13.82
C ASP A 103 18.96 -0.92 12.59
N ALA A 104 18.63 -1.89 11.73
CA ALA A 104 17.76 -1.68 10.57
C ALA A 104 16.35 -1.26 10.96
N GLU A 105 15.75 -1.97 11.91
CA GLU A 105 14.41 -1.66 12.41
C GLU A 105 14.36 -0.26 13.05
N ILE A 106 15.39 0.11 13.83
CA ILE A 106 15.50 1.45 14.43
C ILE A 106 15.61 2.53 13.35
N LEU A 107 16.44 2.32 12.33
CA LEU A 107 16.62 3.28 11.24
C LEU A 107 15.37 3.41 10.38
N ALA A 108 14.70 2.31 10.05
CA ALA A 108 13.43 2.35 9.33
C ALA A 108 12.35 3.12 10.12
N LYS A 109 12.26 2.90 11.44
CA LYS A 109 11.35 3.68 12.32
C LYS A 109 11.68 5.16 12.32
N ARG A 110 12.96 5.52 12.46
CA ARG A 110 13.41 6.92 12.42
C ARG A 110 13.16 7.57 11.07
N TRP A 111 13.39 6.84 9.97
CA TRP A 111 13.12 7.31 8.62
C TRP A 111 11.63 7.60 8.42
N ALA A 112 10.74 6.68 8.81
CA ALA A 112 9.30 6.87 8.67
C ALA A 112 8.81 8.10 9.45
N CYS A 113 9.27 8.26 10.70
CA CYS A 113 8.98 9.42 11.53
C CYS A 113 9.48 10.73 10.89
N MET A 114 10.76 10.78 10.50
CA MET A 114 11.38 11.94 9.87
C MET A 114 10.63 12.33 8.60
N ARG A 115 10.37 11.36 7.70
CA ARG A 115 9.63 11.60 6.46
C ARG A 115 8.26 12.19 6.74
N ALA A 116 7.51 11.60 7.66
CA ALA A 116 6.16 12.05 8.01
C ALA A 116 6.17 13.48 8.56
N LEU A 117 7.05 13.74 9.54
CA LEU A 117 7.22 15.06 10.13
C LEU A 117 7.62 16.11 9.10
N GLY A 118 8.46 15.74 8.13
CA GLY A 118 8.84 16.64 7.06
C GLY A 118 7.69 16.93 6.10
N GLU A 119 6.86 15.95 5.77
CA GLU A 119 5.65 16.20 4.97
C GLU A 119 4.65 17.10 5.70
N ASP A 120 4.50 16.97 7.03
CA ASP A 120 3.62 17.84 7.82
C ASP A 120 4.20 19.26 7.98
N THR A 121 5.50 19.36 8.22
CA THR A 121 6.18 20.66 8.42
C THR A 121 6.25 21.45 7.11
N LEU A 122 6.57 20.78 6.00
CA LEU A 122 6.79 21.40 4.69
C LEU A 122 5.51 21.51 3.86
N ALA A 123 4.37 21.02 4.36
CA ALA A 123 3.08 21.28 3.75
C ALA A 123 2.76 22.78 3.86
N LEU A 124 2.89 23.50 2.75
CA LEU A 124 2.52 24.92 2.64
C LEU A 124 1.09 25.05 2.09
N ASP A 125 0.39 26.12 2.45
CA ASP A 125 -0.96 26.42 1.95
C ASP A 125 -1.00 26.52 0.41
N GLY A 126 -1.55 25.47 -0.22
CA GLY A 126 -2.24 25.45 -1.53
C GLY A 126 -1.48 25.80 -2.82
N GLY A 127 -0.33 26.47 -2.78
CA GLY A 127 0.37 26.97 -3.98
C GLY A 127 1.19 25.93 -4.76
N THR A 128 1.54 26.25 -6.00
CA THR A 128 2.43 25.44 -6.87
C THR A 128 3.81 25.20 -6.25
N ASN A 129 4.36 26.21 -5.55
CA ASN A 129 5.65 26.12 -4.86
C ASN A 129 5.62 25.10 -3.70
N SER A 130 4.48 24.90 -3.03
CA SER A 130 4.29 23.89 -1.98
C SER A 130 4.51 22.47 -2.50
N LYS A 131 3.92 22.16 -3.67
CA LYS A 131 4.04 20.85 -4.30
C LYS A 131 5.47 20.52 -4.71
N ALA A 132 6.22 21.51 -5.21
CA ALA A 132 7.61 21.33 -5.59
C ALA A 132 8.51 21.04 -4.37
N VAL A 133 8.35 21.78 -3.27
CA VAL A 133 9.10 21.58 -2.03
C VAL A 133 8.83 20.19 -1.43
N LEU A 134 7.56 19.79 -1.36
CA LEU A 134 7.18 18.45 -0.88
C LEU A 134 7.72 17.34 -1.77
N GLN A 135 7.78 17.55 -3.08
CA GLN A 135 8.35 16.58 -4.01
C GLN A 135 9.86 16.40 -3.78
N GLU A 136 10.60 17.49 -3.67
CA GLU A 136 12.03 17.48 -3.33
C GLU A 136 12.28 16.76 -1.99
N TRP A 137 11.46 17.03 -0.96
CA TRP A 137 11.56 16.36 0.33
C TRP A 137 11.35 14.85 0.22
N ARG A 138 10.33 14.42 -0.53
CA ARG A 138 10.04 13.00 -0.75
C ARG A 138 11.19 12.29 -1.46
N ILE A 139 11.79 12.92 -2.47
CA ILE A 139 12.96 12.38 -3.18
C ILE A 139 14.14 12.22 -2.21
N ALA A 140 14.42 13.25 -1.41
CA ALA A 140 15.50 13.21 -0.42
C ALA A 140 15.27 12.10 0.64
N ALA A 141 14.03 11.98 1.14
CA ALA A 141 13.65 10.94 2.08
C ALA A 141 13.81 9.52 1.51
N GLU A 142 13.43 9.28 0.26
CA GLU A 142 13.63 7.97 -0.39
C GLU A 142 15.09 7.65 -0.65
N ARG A 143 15.93 8.65 -0.96
CA ARG A 143 17.38 8.45 -1.13
C ARG A 143 18.06 8.02 0.16
N MET A 144 17.75 8.70 1.26
CA MET A 144 18.24 8.32 2.59
C MET A 144 17.84 6.88 2.94
N TYR A 145 16.57 6.52 2.68
CA TYR A 145 16.10 5.15 2.88
C TYR A 145 16.90 4.15 2.04
N ARG A 146 17.07 4.40 0.75
CA ARG A 146 17.72 3.45 -0.17
C ARG A 146 19.15 3.15 0.24
N HIS A 147 19.91 4.16 0.62
CA HIS A 147 21.28 3.98 1.09
C HIS A 147 21.34 3.10 2.34
N PHE A 148 20.49 3.39 3.32
CA PHE A 148 20.35 2.57 4.52
C PHE A 148 19.91 1.13 4.19
N ALA A 149 18.90 0.98 3.34
CA ALA A 149 18.38 -0.33 2.94
C ALA A 149 19.47 -1.13 2.20
N THR A 150 20.29 -0.50 1.36
CA THR A 150 21.44 -1.17 0.70
C THR A 150 22.50 -1.63 1.71
N PHE A 151 22.68 -0.88 2.79
CA PHE A 151 23.60 -1.25 3.86
C PHE A 151 23.11 -2.48 4.66
N CYS A 152 21.79 -2.58 4.88
CA CYS A 152 21.15 -3.67 5.63
C CYS A 152 20.84 -4.89 4.75
N CYS A 153 20.24 -4.67 3.59
CA CYS A 153 20.04 -5.59 2.49
C CYS A 153 21.22 -5.48 1.53
N ARG A 154 22.26 -6.31 1.72
CA ARG A 154 23.38 -6.39 0.77
C ARG A 154 22.96 -6.87 -0.64
N GLU A 155 21.76 -7.41 -0.81
CA GLU A 155 21.25 -8.04 -2.04
C GLU A 155 19.73 -7.83 -2.18
N ASP A 156 19.24 -7.71 -3.43
CA ASP A 156 17.83 -7.60 -3.78
C ASP A 156 17.07 -8.90 -3.50
N LYS A 157 16.66 -9.09 -2.24
CA LYS A 157 15.98 -10.31 -1.78
C LYS A 157 14.47 -10.15 -1.78
N THR A 158 13.79 -11.17 -2.31
CA THR A 158 12.36 -11.38 -2.22
C THR A 158 12.04 -12.38 -1.12
N LEU A 159 11.03 -12.06 -0.30
CA LEU A 159 10.50 -12.96 0.72
C LEU A 159 9.25 -13.68 0.21
N VAL A 160 9.16 -14.99 0.45
CA VAL A 160 7.92 -15.75 0.37
C VAL A 160 7.51 -16.13 1.78
N ILE A 161 6.32 -15.73 2.22
CA ILE A 161 5.78 -16.07 3.54
C ILE A 161 4.62 -17.04 3.37
N THR A 162 4.58 -18.07 4.21
CA THR A 162 3.45 -18.99 4.33
C THR A 162 3.32 -19.44 5.79
N ASP A 163 2.22 -20.08 6.14
CA ASP A 163 2.02 -20.70 7.45
C ASP A 163 1.25 -22.02 7.30
N PHE A 164 1.72 -23.08 7.95
CA PHE A 164 1.10 -24.40 7.84
C PHE A 164 -0.34 -24.42 8.38
N ARG A 165 -0.69 -23.53 9.31
CA ARG A 165 -2.04 -23.38 9.87
C ARG A 165 -3.06 -22.95 8.82
N CYS A 166 -2.64 -22.36 7.70
CA CYS A 166 -3.51 -22.06 6.55
C CYS A 166 -4.17 -23.33 5.96
N ASN A 167 -3.59 -24.52 6.17
CA ASN A 167 -4.20 -25.78 5.75
C ASN A 167 -5.41 -26.19 6.61
N GLY A 168 -5.63 -25.53 7.75
CA GLY A 168 -6.81 -25.73 8.58
C GLY A 168 -8.09 -25.15 7.96
N HIS A 169 -7.98 -24.28 6.96
CA HIS A 169 -9.12 -23.80 6.17
C HIS A 169 -9.54 -24.86 5.15
N MET A 170 -10.59 -25.60 5.49
CA MET A 170 -11.20 -26.61 4.64
C MET A 170 -12.47 -26.07 4.00
N THR A 171 -12.60 -26.37 2.71
CA THR A 171 -13.78 -26.15 1.88
C THR A 171 -14.23 -27.50 1.32
N ASN A 172 -15.47 -27.60 0.84
CA ASN A 172 -15.95 -28.86 0.27
C ASN A 172 -15.33 -29.13 -1.11
N GLY A 173 -15.31 -30.39 -1.55
CA GLY A 173 -14.62 -30.79 -2.79
C GLY A 173 -15.15 -30.16 -4.09
N ALA A 174 -16.35 -29.57 -4.06
CA ALA A 174 -16.95 -28.86 -5.18
C ALA A 174 -16.64 -27.35 -5.22
N ALA A 175 -16.02 -26.79 -4.17
CA ALA A 175 -15.63 -25.39 -4.15
C ALA A 175 -14.47 -25.12 -5.11
N PHE A 176 -14.45 -23.93 -5.72
CA PHE A 176 -13.29 -23.46 -6.50
C PHE A 176 -12.09 -23.22 -5.59
N GLU A 177 -12.31 -22.55 -4.45
CA GLU A 177 -11.33 -22.39 -3.38
C GLU A 177 -11.06 -23.76 -2.75
N ARG A 178 -9.87 -24.32 -3.00
CA ARG A 178 -9.47 -25.66 -2.51
C ARG A 178 -8.15 -25.60 -1.78
N ASN A 179 -7.97 -26.50 -0.81
CA ASN A 179 -6.73 -26.66 -0.05
C ASN A 179 -5.49 -26.87 -0.92
N VAL A 180 -5.63 -27.49 -2.11
CA VAL A 180 -4.54 -27.73 -3.07
C VAL A 180 -3.91 -26.45 -3.65
N ARG A 181 -4.58 -25.30 -3.55
CA ARG A 181 -4.06 -24.02 -4.07
C ARG A 181 -2.76 -23.61 -3.38
N LEU A 182 -2.67 -23.70 -2.05
CA LEU A 182 -1.47 -23.33 -1.31
C LEU A 182 -0.22 -24.17 -1.70
N PRO A 183 -0.26 -25.52 -1.70
CA PRO A 183 0.89 -26.31 -2.15
C PRO A 183 1.20 -26.07 -3.64
N ALA A 184 0.22 -25.78 -4.50
CA ALA A 184 0.45 -25.39 -5.89
C ALA A 184 1.20 -24.05 -6.00
N THR A 185 0.79 -23.03 -5.23
CA THR A 185 1.50 -21.74 -5.14
C THR A 185 2.94 -21.93 -4.66
N LEU A 186 3.16 -22.71 -3.60
CA LEU A 186 4.51 -22.99 -3.10
C LEU A 186 5.35 -23.81 -4.10
N LYS A 187 4.73 -24.68 -4.90
CA LYS A 187 5.40 -25.34 -6.02
C LYS A 187 5.82 -24.32 -7.09
N GLY A 188 4.96 -23.36 -7.44
CA GLY A 188 5.29 -22.25 -8.33
C GLY A 188 6.50 -21.45 -7.84
N ALA A 189 6.51 -21.07 -6.55
CA ALA A 189 7.64 -20.36 -5.95
C ALA A 189 8.95 -21.18 -6.01
N ARG A 190 8.90 -22.49 -5.78
CA ARG A 190 10.08 -23.39 -5.94
C ARG A 190 10.57 -23.46 -7.37
N LEU A 191 9.66 -23.47 -8.36
CA LEU A 191 10.03 -23.41 -9.77
C LEU A 191 10.69 -22.07 -10.12
N ALA A 192 10.27 -20.98 -9.49
CA ALA A 192 10.90 -19.66 -9.56
C ALA A 192 12.22 -19.54 -8.78
N GLY A 193 12.69 -20.63 -8.14
CA GLY A 193 14.00 -20.67 -7.46
C GLY A 193 13.95 -20.65 -5.93
N LEU A 194 12.78 -20.76 -5.30
CA LEU A 194 12.66 -20.76 -3.83
C LEU A 194 13.43 -21.95 -3.25
N GLY A 195 14.41 -21.65 -2.40
CA GLY A 195 15.31 -22.64 -1.79
C GLY A 195 16.50 -23.04 -2.67
N LYS A 196 16.61 -22.52 -3.89
CA LYS A 196 17.77 -22.68 -4.78
C LYS A 196 18.57 -21.38 -4.94
N SER A 197 17.88 -20.24 -4.93
CA SER A 197 18.47 -18.91 -5.00
C SER A 197 18.54 -18.27 -3.62
N ASP A 198 19.63 -17.54 -3.34
CA ASP A 198 19.76 -16.70 -2.15
C ASP A 198 18.88 -15.44 -2.23
N ASN A 199 18.46 -15.06 -3.45
CA ASN A 199 17.57 -13.93 -3.70
C ASN A 199 16.10 -14.24 -3.35
N LEU A 200 15.74 -15.50 -3.07
CA LEU A 200 14.38 -15.89 -2.74
C LEU A 200 14.35 -16.71 -1.44
N ARG A 201 13.76 -16.14 -0.38
CA ARG A 201 13.75 -16.73 0.97
C ARG A 201 12.35 -17.16 1.37
N LEU A 202 12.25 -18.29 2.08
CA LEU A 202 10.99 -18.81 2.60
C LEU A 202 10.91 -18.59 4.10
N LEU A 203 9.85 -17.91 4.55
CA LEU A 203 9.41 -17.91 5.94
C LEU A 203 8.19 -18.83 6.06
N LYS A 204 8.28 -19.87 6.89
CA LYS A 204 7.30 -20.97 6.97
C LYS A 204 6.25 -20.81 8.07
N GLY A 205 6.26 -19.69 8.78
CA GLY A 205 5.27 -19.37 9.78
C GLY A 205 5.41 -17.95 10.28
N VAL A 206 4.32 -17.47 10.86
CA VAL A 206 4.26 -16.18 11.57
C VAL A 206 4.44 -16.41 13.07
N THR A 207 4.98 -15.42 13.77
CA THR A 207 5.24 -15.54 15.22
C THR A 207 3.96 -15.38 16.02
N ASP A 208 3.93 -15.91 17.24
CA ASP A 208 2.75 -15.84 18.10
C ASP A 208 2.49 -14.39 18.56
N GLU A 209 3.53 -13.57 18.72
CA GLU A 209 3.39 -12.14 19.02
C GLU A 209 2.69 -11.39 17.89
N CYS A 210 2.98 -11.74 16.63
CA CYS A 210 2.30 -11.14 15.48
C CYS A 210 0.82 -11.56 15.43
N LEU A 211 0.51 -12.82 15.74
CA LEU A 211 -0.87 -13.30 15.81
C LEU A 211 -1.65 -12.60 16.92
N GLU A 212 -1.07 -12.46 18.11
CA GLU A 212 -1.68 -11.77 19.22
C GLU A 212 -1.95 -10.29 18.89
N TYR A 213 -0.99 -9.59 18.29
CA TYR A 213 -1.19 -8.21 17.81
C TYR A 213 -2.32 -8.12 16.79
N VAL A 214 -2.36 -9.05 15.82
CA VAL A 214 -3.41 -9.07 14.79
C VAL A 214 -4.79 -9.22 15.43
N GLU A 215 -4.99 -10.24 16.26
CA GLU A 215 -6.30 -10.52 16.88
C GLU A 215 -6.72 -9.45 17.88
N SER A 216 -5.80 -8.96 18.73
CA SER A 216 -6.14 -8.02 19.80
C SER A 216 -6.33 -6.59 19.31
N SER A 217 -5.64 -6.18 18.24
CA SER A 217 -5.46 -4.77 17.92
C SER A 217 -5.72 -4.39 16.47
N LEU A 218 -5.34 -5.23 15.50
CA LEU A 218 -5.40 -4.87 14.08
C LEU A 218 -6.77 -5.18 13.47
N LEU A 219 -7.33 -6.37 13.72
CA LEU A 219 -8.55 -6.82 13.06
C LEU A 219 -9.73 -5.87 13.30
N SER A 220 -9.86 -5.31 14.51
CA SER A 220 -10.93 -4.36 14.86
C SER A 220 -10.83 -3.01 14.14
N ARG A 221 -9.68 -2.70 13.52
CA ARG A 221 -9.49 -1.49 12.69
C ARG A 221 -9.98 -1.72 11.26
N ALA A 222 -9.93 -2.96 10.78
CA ALA A 222 -10.34 -3.35 9.44
C ALA A 222 -11.80 -3.82 9.40
N HIS A 223 -12.20 -4.66 10.36
CA HIS A 223 -13.50 -5.31 10.41
C HIS A 223 -14.28 -4.87 11.65
N GLY A 224 -15.60 -4.75 11.52
CA GLY A 224 -16.48 -4.44 12.63
C GLY A 224 -16.57 -5.59 13.63
N THR A 225 -16.77 -5.26 14.91
CA THR A 225 -16.81 -6.24 16.02
C THR A 225 -17.81 -7.37 15.77
N ASN A 226 -19.04 -7.04 15.35
CA ASN A 226 -20.07 -8.03 15.05
C ASN A 226 -19.67 -8.98 13.91
N TYR A 227 -18.93 -8.51 12.91
CA TYR A 227 -18.42 -9.36 11.83
C TYR A 227 -17.41 -10.37 12.40
N LEU A 228 -16.41 -9.88 13.13
CA LEU A 228 -15.36 -10.71 13.73
C LEU A 228 -15.92 -11.76 14.69
N GLU A 229 -16.80 -11.34 15.61
CA GLU A 229 -17.42 -12.23 16.60
C GLU A 229 -18.23 -13.33 15.94
N LYS A 230 -19.04 -13.02 14.93
CA LYS A 230 -19.85 -14.01 14.21
C LYS A 230 -18.99 -15.02 13.45
N ILE A 231 -17.98 -14.58 12.69
CA ILE A 231 -17.07 -15.50 11.99
C ILE A 231 -16.33 -16.41 12.99
N LYS A 232 -15.76 -15.83 14.05
CA LYS A 232 -15.00 -16.56 15.07
C LYS A 232 -15.88 -17.57 15.81
N SER A 233 -17.11 -17.17 16.16
CA SER A 233 -18.08 -18.03 16.83
C SER A 233 -18.52 -19.20 15.94
N ARG A 234 -18.85 -18.95 14.66
CA ARG A 234 -19.20 -19.99 13.68
C ARG A 234 -18.10 -21.04 13.54
N CYS A 235 -16.85 -20.60 13.35
CA CYS A 235 -15.71 -21.51 13.28
C CYS A 235 -15.55 -22.32 14.58
N SER A 236 -15.66 -21.66 15.74
CA SER A 236 -15.44 -22.30 17.04
C SER A 236 -16.55 -23.30 17.43
N ALA A 237 -17.77 -23.09 16.94
CA ALA A 237 -18.92 -23.97 17.18
C ALA A 237 -18.94 -25.22 16.28
N THR A 238 -18.10 -25.24 15.23
CA THR A 238 -18.02 -26.39 14.30
C THR A 238 -17.37 -27.59 15.00
N GLN A 239 -17.99 -28.76 14.94
CA GLN A 239 -17.62 -29.90 15.78
C GLN A 239 -16.29 -30.53 15.34
N SER A 240 -16.02 -30.53 14.03
CA SER A 240 -14.80 -31.10 13.44
C SER A 240 -14.14 -30.18 12.41
N ASN A 241 -12.89 -30.47 12.04
CA ASN A 241 -12.20 -29.75 10.95
C ASN A 241 -12.68 -30.15 9.55
N GLU A 242 -13.44 -31.25 9.44
CA GLU A 242 -13.98 -31.79 8.19
C GLU A 242 -15.38 -31.27 7.87
N GLU A 243 -16.10 -30.82 8.90
CA GLU A 243 -17.38 -30.14 8.76
C GLU A 243 -17.15 -28.75 8.16
N VAL A 244 -17.86 -28.48 7.06
CA VAL A 244 -17.77 -27.23 6.31
C VAL A 244 -19.11 -26.52 6.42
N ILE A 245 -19.07 -25.27 6.90
CA ILE A 245 -20.24 -24.42 7.14
C ILE A 245 -20.18 -23.14 6.31
N MET A 246 -21.32 -22.51 6.12
CA MET A 246 -21.40 -21.16 5.56
C MET A 246 -20.91 -20.13 6.58
N LEU A 247 -20.02 -19.23 6.17
CA LEU A 247 -19.40 -18.27 7.09
C LEU A 247 -20.01 -16.89 7.02
N THR A 248 -20.52 -16.45 5.87
CA THR A 248 -20.94 -15.05 5.66
C THR A 248 -22.44 -14.82 5.55
N GLU A 249 -23.26 -15.77 6.00
CA GLU A 249 -24.71 -15.57 6.16
C GLU A 249 -25.01 -14.43 7.14
N ASP A 250 -25.88 -13.51 6.75
CA ASP A 250 -26.38 -12.44 7.61
C ASP A 250 -27.44 -12.96 8.61
N SER A 251 -28.04 -12.05 9.40
CA SER A 251 -29.07 -12.39 10.38
C SER A 251 -30.41 -12.81 9.77
N ASP A 252 -30.65 -12.50 8.50
CA ASP A 252 -31.87 -12.81 7.77
C ASP A 252 -31.73 -14.13 6.97
N GLY A 253 -30.58 -14.81 7.11
CA GLY A 253 -30.27 -16.05 6.40
C GLY A 253 -29.79 -15.82 4.96
N ASN A 254 -29.56 -14.58 4.54
CA ASN A 254 -28.98 -14.27 3.23
C ASN A 254 -27.46 -14.26 3.37
N GLY A 255 -26.77 -15.13 2.64
CA GLY A 255 -25.31 -15.27 2.73
C GLY A 255 -24.65 -15.35 1.37
N GLY A 256 -23.34 -15.11 1.37
CA GLY A 256 -22.50 -15.49 0.25
C GLY A 256 -22.46 -17.00 0.16
N GLU A 257 -23.25 -17.60 -0.75
CA GLU A 257 -23.39 -19.06 -0.93
C GLU A 257 -22.05 -19.79 -1.20
N ASP A 258 -20.99 -19.02 -1.48
CA ASP A 258 -19.66 -19.46 -1.84
C ASP A 258 -18.61 -19.36 -0.71
N THR A 259 -18.78 -18.49 0.31
CA THR A 259 -17.81 -18.38 1.42
C THR A 259 -18.10 -19.41 2.51
N ARG A 260 -17.51 -20.58 2.30
CA ARG A 260 -17.51 -21.71 3.22
C ARG A 260 -16.22 -21.81 4.02
N GLY A 261 -16.27 -22.48 5.16
CA GLY A 261 -15.08 -22.85 5.90
C GLY A 261 -15.35 -23.87 7.01
N SER A 262 -14.28 -24.34 7.62
CA SER A 262 -14.31 -25.27 8.76
C SER A 262 -13.80 -24.61 10.05
N ARG A 263 -13.75 -25.39 11.14
CA ARG A 263 -13.23 -24.97 12.45
C ARG A 263 -11.86 -24.28 12.40
N GLY A 264 -10.95 -24.74 11.54
CA GLY A 264 -9.61 -24.16 11.38
C GLY A 264 -9.55 -22.85 10.58
N THR A 265 -10.67 -22.40 10.01
CA THR A 265 -10.71 -21.24 9.11
C THR A 265 -10.35 -19.93 9.80
N TRP A 266 -10.82 -19.70 11.04
CA TRP A 266 -10.46 -18.50 11.78
C TRP A 266 -8.94 -18.38 11.93
N THR A 267 -8.29 -19.43 12.45
CA THR A 267 -6.84 -19.45 12.62
C THR A 267 -6.10 -19.27 11.29
N ALA A 268 -6.55 -19.93 10.23
CA ALA A 268 -5.98 -19.78 8.89
C ALA A 268 -6.08 -18.33 8.38
N ALA A 269 -7.24 -17.68 8.53
CA ALA A 269 -7.45 -16.31 8.11
C ALA A 269 -6.59 -15.32 8.92
N VAL A 270 -6.48 -15.50 10.23
CA VAL A 270 -5.58 -14.71 11.10
C VAL A 270 -4.12 -14.90 10.66
N CYS A 271 -3.69 -16.12 10.32
CA CYS A 271 -2.35 -16.36 9.78
C CYS A 271 -2.11 -15.64 8.45
N GLY A 272 -3.12 -15.57 7.57
CA GLY A 272 -3.05 -14.78 6.33
C GLY A 272 -2.79 -13.30 6.59
N VAL A 273 -3.55 -12.71 7.53
CA VAL A 273 -3.35 -11.32 7.96
C VAL A 273 -1.97 -11.12 8.59
N ALA A 274 -1.56 -11.99 9.51
CA ALA A 274 -0.26 -11.92 10.16
C ALA A 274 0.91 -12.08 9.18
N ALA A 275 0.75 -12.88 8.12
CA ALA A 275 1.76 -13.02 7.07
C ALA A 275 1.91 -11.70 6.29
N ALA A 276 0.80 -11.06 5.93
CA ALA A 276 0.81 -9.77 5.27
C ALA A 276 1.42 -8.66 6.15
N VAL A 277 1.10 -8.65 7.45
CA VAL A 277 1.73 -7.76 8.45
C VAL A 277 3.24 -8.02 8.54
N THR A 278 3.66 -9.27 8.67
CA THR A 278 5.08 -9.65 8.73
C THR A 278 5.82 -9.24 7.45
N ALA A 279 5.19 -9.37 6.27
CA ALA A 279 5.74 -8.92 5.01
C ALA A 279 5.96 -7.40 4.99
N VAL A 280 4.97 -6.61 5.43
CA VAL A 280 5.11 -5.16 5.57
C VAL A 280 6.23 -4.81 6.53
N GLU A 281 6.27 -5.45 7.70
CA GLU A 281 7.30 -5.22 8.71
C GLU A 281 8.70 -5.38 8.12
N LYS A 282 8.93 -6.47 7.39
CA LYS A 282 10.22 -6.85 6.80
C LYS A 282 10.60 -6.00 5.58
N VAL A 283 9.64 -5.69 4.72
CA VAL A 283 9.87 -4.86 3.53
C VAL A 283 10.13 -3.40 3.94
N VAL A 284 9.35 -2.85 4.88
CA VAL A 284 9.57 -1.49 5.36
C VAL A 284 10.89 -1.37 6.13
N ALA A 285 11.27 -2.40 6.90
CA ALA A 285 12.57 -2.44 7.58
C ALA A 285 13.78 -2.53 6.63
N GLY A 286 13.55 -2.82 5.34
CA GLY A 286 14.63 -3.04 4.37
C GLY A 286 15.37 -4.36 4.60
N GLU A 287 14.74 -5.35 5.24
CA GLU A 287 15.25 -6.73 5.30
C GLU A 287 15.04 -7.50 4.00
N PHE A 288 14.05 -7.06 3.21
CA PHE A 288 13.69 -7.56 1.90
C PHE A 288 13.22 -6.40 1.03
N VAL A 289 13.45 -6.49 -0.28
CA VAL A 289 12.97 -5.48 -1.23
C VAL A 289 11.46 -5.60 -1.41
N ASN A 290 10.98 -6.84 -1.56
CA ASN A 290 9.57 -7.15 -1.74
C ASN A 290 9.22 -8.52 -1.14
N ALA A 291 7.93 -8.79 -1.01
CA ALA A 291 7.42 -10.02 -0.44
C ALA A 291 6.17 -10.55 -1.15
N PHE A 292 5.97 -11.86 -1.09
CA PHE A 292 4.76 -12.56 -1.53
C PHE A 292 4.21 -13.46 -0.41
N CYS A 293 2.96 -13.22 -0.02
CA CYS A 293 2.26 -13.97 1.02
C CYS A 293 1.44 -15.10 0.37
N ALA A 294 2.00 -16.31 0.40
CA ALA A 294 1.33 -17.53 -0.04
C ALA A 294 0.49 -18.08 1.12
N THR A 295 -0.71 -17.53 1.29
CA THR A 295 -1.65 -17.84 2.38
C THR A 295 -3.08 -18.04 1.87
N ARG A 296 -3.91 -18.69 2.68
CA ARG A 296 -5.34 -18.92 2.42
C ARG A 296 -6.10 -18.86 3.76
N PRO A 297 -7.40 -18.49 3.79
CA PRO A 297 -8.27 -18.07 2.67
C PRO A 297 -7.88 -16.71 2.04
N PRO A 298 -8.45 -16.34 0.87
CA PRO A 298 -8.34 -14.99 0.30
C PRO A 298 -9.09 -13.95 1.15
N GLY A 299 -9.05 -12.67 0.76
CA GLY A 299 -9.57 -11.59 1.58
C GLY A 299 -10.15 -10.35 0.92
N HIS A 300 -9.88 -10.04 -0.34
CA HIS A 300 -10.25 -8.73 -0.92
C HIS A 300 -11.76 -8.41 -0.94
N HIS A 301 -12.65 -9.41 -0.80
CA HIS A 301 -14.09 -9.21 -0.65
C HIS A 301 -14.57 -9.05 0.80
N ALA A 302 -13.74 -9.40 1.79
CA ALA A 302 -14.10 -9.25 3.20
C ALA A 302 -14.03 -7.76 3.60
N GLY A 303 -15.17 -7.18 3.96
CA GLY A 303 -15.30 -5.77 4.33
C GLY A 303 -15.46 -5.52 5.83
N ARG A 304 -15.87 -4.30 6.19
CA ARG A 304 -16.12 -3.90 7.58
C ARG A 304 -17.31 -4.64 8.20
N SER A 305 -18.26 -5.06 7.38
CA SER A 305 -19.45 -5.80 7.79
C SER A 305 -19.70 -6.98 6.85
N PHE A 306 -20.78 -7.71 7.07
CA PHE A 306 -21.25 -8.73 6.12
C PHE A 306 -21.78 -8.13 4.81
N HIS A 307 -21.89 -6.81 4.69
CA HIS A 307 -22.41 -6.14 3.49
C HIS A 307 -21.49 -5.02 2.95
N PRO A 308 -20.22 -5.29 2.61
CA PRO A 308 -19.34 -4.30 1.98
C PRO A 308 -19.98 -3.68 0.74
N MET A 309 -20.04 -2.34 0.71
CA MET A 309 -20.62 -1.59 -0.41
C MET A 309 -22.05 -2.04 -0.80
N ASN A 310 -22.89 -2.41 0.17
CA ASN A 310 -24.25 -2.93 -0.01
C ASN A 310 -24.34 -4.27 -0.76
N ALA A 311 -23.23 -5.00 -0.87
CA ALA A 311 -23.18 -6.37 -1.38
C ALA A 311 -22.81 -7.31 -0.24
N VAL A 312 -23.42 -8.49 -0.17
CA VAL A 312 -23.04 -9.52 0.81
C VAL A 312 -21.52 -9.81 0.69
N SER A 313 -20.85 -10.15 1.79
CA SER A 313 -19.45 -10.60 1.83
C SER A 313 -19.34 -12.08 1.41
N ASN A 314 -18.40 -12.41 0.55
CA ASN A 314 -18.46 -13.61 -0.33
C ASN A 314 -17.12 -13.82 -1.06
N GLY A 315 -17.07 -14.71 -2.06
CA GLY A 315 -15.89 -14.94 -2.90
C GLY A 315 -14.77 -15.57 -2.10
N PHE A 316 -15.17 -16.49 -1.22
CA PHE A 316 -14.31 -17.28 -0.34
C PHE A 316 -13.51 -16.45 0.68
N CYS A 317 -13.73 -15.13 0.74
CA CYS A 317 -12.97 -14.21 1.57
C CYS A 317 -13.49 -14.20 3.02
N VAL A 318 -12.57 -14.22 3.99
CA VAL A 318 -12.93 -14.30 5.42
C VAL A 318 -12.44 -13.09 6.21
N LEU A 319 -11.14 -12.80 6.15
CA LEU A 319 -10.52 -11.56 6.66
C LEU A 319 -9.76 -10.93 5.49
N ASN A 320 -9.43 -9.65 5.56
CA ASN A 320 -8.81 -8.94 4.44
C ASN A 320 -7.31 -8.64 4.72
N PRO A 321 -6.36 -9.50 4.26
CA PRO A 321 -4.95 -9.30 4.58
C PRO A 321 -4.37 -8.05 3.90
N ALA A 322 -4.79 -7.72 2.68
CA ALA A 322 -4.30 -6.55 1.96
C ALA A 322 -4.70 -5.23 2.67
N ALA A 323 -5.97 -5.10 3.06
CA ALA A 323 -6.45 -3.94 3.81
C ALA A 323 -5.84 -3.87 5.21
N CYS A 324 -5.74 -4.99 5.93
CA CYS A 324 -5.06 -5.05 7.23
C CYS A 324 -3.58 -4.65 7.14
N ALA A 325 -2.86 -5.12 6.12
CA ALA A 325 -1.48 -4.74 5.86
C ALA A 325 -1.35 -3.24 5.57
N ALA A 326 -2.28 -2.65 4.79
CA ALA A 326 -2.31 -1.22 4.56
C ALA A 326 -2.57 -0.42 5.84
N ILE A 327 -3.53 -0.85 6.67
CA ILE A 327 -3.83 -0.22 7.96
C ILE A 327 -2.64 -0.32 8.92
N HIS A 328 -1.97 -1.47 8.99
CA HIS A 328 -0.79 -1.65 9.82
C HIS A 328 0.37 -0.76 9.34
N ALA A 329 0.58 -0.68 8.02
CA ALA A 329 1.59 0.18 7.42
C ALA A 329 1.40 1.66 7.78
N THR A 330 0.16 2.16 7.83
CA THR A 330 -0.15 3.55 8.18
C THR A 330 -0.38 3.81 9.67
N THR A 331 -0.56 2.75 10.46
CA THR A 331 -0.71 2.84 11.91
C THR A 331 0.52 3.50 12.53
N PRO A 332 0.38 4.47 13.45
CA PRO A 332 1.52 5.12 14.11
C PRO A 332 2.47 4.11 14.75
N ILE A 333 3.77 4.43 14.77
CA ILE A 333 4.79 3.59 15.39
C ILE A 333 4.50 3.37 16.89
N ALA A 334 3.97 4.40 17.57
CA ALA A 334 3.56 4.31 18.98
C ALA A 334 2.46 3.27 19.22
N ASP A 335 1.65 2.97 18.19
CA ASP A 335 0.55 2.00 18.23
C ASP A 335 0.93 0.66 17.59
N GLY A 336 2.23 0.42 17.39
CA GLY A 336 2.79 -0.83 16.85
C GLY A 336 2.80 -0.95 15.33
N GLY A 337 2.51 0.11 14.57
CA GLY A 337 2.57 0.11 13.11
C GLY A 337 3.86 0.69 12.52
N ARG A 338 3.80 1.10 11.24
CA ARG A 338 4.95 1.68 10.51
C ARG A 338 4.87 3.17 10.21
N GLY A 339 3.74 3.83 10.51
CA GLY A 339 3.56 5.28 10.37
C GLY A 339 3.72 5.81 8.95
N LEU A 340 3.54 4.96 7.92
CA LEU A 340 3.56 5.39 6.52
C LEU A 340 2.37 6.30 6.23
N ARG A 341 2.56 7.28 5.35
CA ARG A 341 1.51 8.27 5.03
C ARG A 341 0.71 7.94 3.79
N ARG A 342 1.27 7.13 2.89
CA ARG A 342 0.62 6.76 1.63
C ARG A 342 0.87 5.31 1.30
N VAL A 343 -0.20 4.52 1.21
CA VAL A 343 -0.15 3.12 0.80
C VAL A 343 -1.09 2.92 -0.38
N CYS A 344 -0.58 2.36 -1.46
CA CYS A 344 -1.38 2.03 -2.62
C CYS A 344 -1.67 0.53 -2.62
N VAL A 345 -2.94 0.15 -2.74
CA VAL A 345 -3.35 -1.23 -2.99
C VAL A 345 -3.78 -1.35 -4.46
N ILE A 346 -3.11 -2.21 -5.21
CA ILE A 346 -3.45 -2.55 -6.59
C ILE A 346 -3.99 -3.97 -6.60
N ASP A 347 -5.26 -4.11 -6.95
CA ASP A 347 -5.99 -5.36 -7.04
C ASP A 347 -6.08 -5.78 -8.51
N PHE A 348 -5.40 -6.88 -8.84
CA PHE A 348 -5.43 -7.47 -10.19
C PHE A 348 -6.18 -8.81 -10.25
N ASP A 349 -6.79 -9.22 -9.13
CA ASP A 349 -7.79 -10.29 -9.15
C ASP A 349 -8.87 -9.95 -10.20
N VAL A 350 -9.43 -10.97 -10.86
CA VAL A 350 -10.43 -10.72 -11.91
C VAL A 350 -11.71 -10.13 -11.33
N HIS A 351 -11.93 -10.24 -10.02
CA HIS A 351 -13.06 -9.69 -9.32
C HIS A 351 -12.71 -8.37 -8.64
N HIS A 352 -13.72 -7.50 -8.52
CA HIS A 352 -13.58 -6.27 -7.74
C HIS A 352 -13.46 -6.59 -6.24
N GLY A 353 -12.37 -6.17 -5.60
CA GLY A 353 -12.16 -6.25 -4.15
C GLY A 353 -12.98 -5.21 -3.36
N ASN A 354 -14.30 -5.36 -3.39
CA ASN A 354 -15.27 -4.51 -2.68
C ASN A 354 -15.00 -4.41 -1.17
N GLY A 355 -14.49 -5.47 -0.54
CA GLY A 355 -14.10 -5.46 0.87
C GLY A 355 -12.91 -4.54 1.13
N THR A 356 -11.89 -4.59 0.28
CA THR A 356 -10.72 -3.70 0.38
C THR A 356 -11.12 -2.24 0.17
N GLN A 357 -11.97 -1.95 -0.82
CA GLN A 357 -12.50 -0.61 -1.04
C GLN A 357 -13.33 -0.13 0.17
N ASP A 358 -14.22 -0.96 0.70
CA ASP A 358 -15.02 -0.64 1.88
C ASP A 358 -14.15 -0.29 3.09
N ILE A 359 -13.14 -1.11 3.38
CA ILE A 359 -12.27 -0.92 4.54
C ILE A 359 -11.41 0.35 4.41
N LEU A 360 -10.75 0.55 3.26
CA LEU A 360 -9.75 1.61 3.12
C LEU A 360 -10.34 2.96 2.68
N CYS A 361 -11.48 2.97 1.99
CA CYS A 361 -11.96 4.16 1.32
C CYS A 361 -13.29 4.71 1.88
N SER A 362 -14.01 3.95 2.73
CA SER A 362 -15.27 4.41 3.36
C SER A 362 -15.15 5.72 4.15
N THR A 363 -13.96 6.04 4.64
CA THR A 363 -13.71 7.23 5.47
C THR A 363 -13.08 8.41 4.73
N ASN A 364 -12.90 8.34 3.40
CA ASN A 364 -12.11 9.32 2.64
C ASN A 364 -10.67 9.51 3.17
N ASP A 365 -10.09 8.46 3.76
CA ASP A 365 -8.73 8.56 4.31
C ASP A 365 -7.71 8.80 3.18
N PRO A 366 -7.06 9.98 3.14
CA PRO A 366 -6.18 10.35 2.04
C PRO A 366 -4.88 9.53 2.02
N ARG A 367 -4.63 8.70 3.04
CA ARG A 367 -3.46 7.85 3.14
C ARG A 367 -3.54 6.60 2.26
N TYR A 368 -4.70 6.28 1.69
CA TYR A 368 -4.87 5.12 0.82
C TYR A 368 -5.20 5.53 -0.60
N LEU A 369 -4.65 4.76 -1.55
CA LEU A 369 -5.10 4.70 -2.94
C LEU A 369 -5.48 3.25 -3.23
N TYR A 370 -6.75 3.00 -3.55
CA TYR A 370 -7.21 1.69 -3.98
C TYR A 370 -7.43 1.69 -5.48
N ILE A 371 -6.86 0.70 -6.17
CA ILE A 371 -7.00 0.50 -7.61
C ILE A 371 -7.46 -0.93 -7.81
N SER A 372 -8.51 -1.14 -8.63
CA SER A 372 -8.94 -2.48 -9.01
C SER A 372 -9.18 -2.55 -10.50
N ILE A 373 -8.51 -3.49 -11.17
CA ILE A 373 -8.92 -3.97 -12.47
C ILE A 373 -9.80 -5.20 -12.26
N HIS A 374 -10.89 -5.33 -13.00
CA HIS A 374 -11.80 -6.46 -12.82
C HIS A 374 -12.63 -6.70 -14.09
N ALA A 375 -13.15 -7.91 -14.25
CA ALA A 375 -14.23 -8.17 -15.18
C ALA A 375 -15.48 -7.36 -14.78
N GLY A 376 -16.35 -7.07 -15.75
CA GLY A 376 -17.62 -6.38 -15.57
C GLY A 376 -17.62 -4.90 -15.99
N GLY A 377 -18.43 -4.10 -15.30
CA GLY A 377 -18.62 -2.65 -15.51
C GLY A 377 -20.07 -2.23 -15.73
N ALA A 378 -20.35 -0.92 -15.59
CA ALA A 378 -21.69 -0.34 -15.77
C ALA A 378 -22.31 -0.63 -17.15
N GLN A 379 -21.48 -0.80 -18.18
CA GLN A 379 -21.85 -1.14 -19.56
C GLN A 379 -22.14 -2.64 -19.74
N VAL A 380 -21.61 -3.49 -18.86
CA VAL A 380 -21.80 -4.96 -18.82
C VAL A 380 -23.01 -5.32 -17.95
N ASN A 381 -23.69 -4.33 -17.36
CA ASN A 381 -24.92 -4.48 -16.56
C ASN A 381 -26.18 -4.81 -17.40
N GLY A 382 -26.02 -5.57 -18.47
CA GLY A 382 -27.07 -5.92 -19.43
C GLY A 382 -26.92 -7.32 -19.97
N ILE A 383 -26.50 -8.30 -19.14
CA ILE A 383 -26.72 -9.72 -19.47
C ILE A 383 -28.22 -9.87 -19.72
N SER A 384 -28.59 -10.05 -20.99
CA SER A 384 -29.94 -10.46 -21.37
C SER A 384 -30.16 -11.83 -20.72
N PRO A 385 -31.38 -12.16 -20.26
CA PRO A 385 -31.74 -13.53 -19.89
C PRO A 385 -31.31 -14.60 -20.93
N ASP A 386 -31.04 -14.20 -22.18
CA ASP A 386 -30.64 -15.07 -23.28
C ASP A 386 -29.15 -15.48 -23.29
N ASP A 387 -28.28 -14.84 -22.49
CA ASP A 387 -26.86 -15.20 -22.38
C ASP A 387 -26.61 -16.37 -21.39
N ASP A 388 -27.67 -16.87 -20.75
CA ASP A 388 -27.67 -18.06 -19.89
C ASP A 388 -27.85 -19.36 -20.69
N MET A 389 -27.11 -19.51 -21.79
CA MET A 389 -27.22 -20.72 -22.63
C MET A 389 -26.71 -22.00 -21.95
N ASN A 390 -26.13 -21.93 -20.74
CA ASN A 390 -25.53 -23.07 -20.03
C ASN A 390 -25.84 -23.18 -18.53
N GLY A 391 -26.70 -22.33 -17.94
CA GLY A 391 -27.14 -22.49 -16.54
C GLY A 391 -26.03 -22.34 -15.49
N LEU A 392 -24.98 -21.56 -15.78
CA LEU A 392 -23.81 -21.46 -14.89
C LEU A 392 -24.05 -20.55 -13.66
N PHE A 393 -25.14 -19.76 -13.62
CA PHE A 393 -25.39 -18.76 -12.58
C PHE A 393 -26.89 -18.63 -12.21
N PRO A 394 -27.42 -19.45 -11.29
CA PRO A 394 -28.87 -19.63 -11.13
C PRO A 394 -29.66 -18.47 -10.49
N HIS A 395 -29.03 -17.36 -10.07
CA HIS A 395 -29.68 -16.32 -9.24
C HIS A 395 -29.38 -14.86 -9.63
N ALA A 396 -29.35 -14.55 -10.94
CA ALA A 396 -29.20 -13.16 -11.40
C ALA A 396 -30.49 -12.31 -11.24
N ASN A 397 -30.69 -11.68 -10.07
CA ASN A 397 -31.55 -10.50 -9.88
C ASN A 397 -30.63 -9.28 -9.68
N LYS A 398 -30.44 -8.33 -10.61
CA LYS A 398 -31.35 -7.35 -11.28
C LYS A 398 -31.87 -6.20 -10.39
N SER A 399 -31.00 -5.46 -9.70
CA SER A 399 -31.19 -3.98 -9.53
C SER A 399 -30.10 -3.33 -8.67
N GLY A 400 -28.87 -3.16 -9.19
CA GLY A 400 -27.94 -2.17 -8.59
C GLY A 400 -26.44 -2.28 -8.91
N GLY A 401 -25.89 -3.49 -9.14
CA GLY A 401 -24.43 -3.76 -9.26
C GLY A 401 -23.71 -3.56 -7.91
N ILE A 402 -23.25 -4.61 -7.23
CA ILE A 402 -21.94 -5.28 -7.38
C ILE A 402 -22.08 -6.66 -6.74
N TYR A 403 -21.70 -7.77 -7.43
CA TYR A 403 -20.96 -8.93 -6.85
C TYR A 403 -20.82 -10.17 -7.79
N PRO A 404 -19.69 -10.90 -7.80
CA PRO A 404 -18.33 -10.36 -7.80
C PRO A 404 -17.97 -9.89 -9.23
N GLY A 405 -17.15 -8.85 -9.35
CA GLY A 405 -16.74 -8.33 -10.67
C GLY A 405 -17.85 -7.56 -11.40
N ARG A 406 -18.61 -6.72 -10.70
CA ARG A 406 -19.65 -5.86 -11.31
C ARG A 406 -19.60 -4.42 -10.83
N CYS A 407 -18.46 -3.99 -10.29
CA CYS A 407 -18.26 -2.59 -9.93
C CYS A 407 -18.18 -1.73 -11.18
N GLY A 408 -18.80 -0.56 -11.10
CA GLY A 408 -18.66 0.48 -12.12
C GLY A 408 -17.30 1.16 -12.03
N ASP A 409 -17.06 2.06 -12.97
CA ASP A 409 -15.85 2.91 -13.04
C ASP A 409 -15.94 4.17 -12.17
N VAL A 410 -17.08 4.41 -11.53
CA VAL A 410 -17.33 5.58 -10.69
C VAL A 410 -17.11 5.26 -9.21
N SER A 411 -16.38 6.13 -8.53
CA SER A 411 -16.30 6.17 -7.07
C SER A 411 -16.49 7.61 -6.60
N PRO A 412 -17.23 7.85 -5.49
CA PRO A 412 -17.30 9.17 -4.87
C PRO A 412 -15.97 9.56 -4.19
N HIS A 413 -15.03 8.62 -4.06
CA HIS A 413 -13.76 8.82 -3.38
C HIS A 413 -12.64 9.09 -4.40
N PRO A 414 -11.90 10.21 -4.30
CA PRO A 414 -10.89 10.59 -5.29
C PRO A 414 -9.69 9.63 -5.34
N ASN A 415 -9.44 8.87 -4.27
CA ASN A 415 -8.37 7.88 -4.20
C ASN A 415 -8.87 6.44 -4.43
N VAL A 416 -9.93 6.28 -5.20
CA VAL A 416 -10.41 4.98 -5.68
C VAL A 416 -10.44 4.99 -7.20
N LEU A 417 -9.76 4.03 -7.81
CA LEU A 417 -9.72 3.84 -9.25
C LEU A 417 -10.25 2.45 -9.60
N ASN A 418 -11.55 2.38 -9.88
CA ASN A 418 -12.18 1.17 -10.39
C ASN A 418 -12.09 1.14 -11.92
N LEU A 419 -11.57 0.03 -12.45
CA LEU A 419 -11.29 -0.16 -13.87
C LEU A 419 -11.96 -1.46 -14.34
N PRO A 420 -13.27 -1.42 -14.62
CA PRO A 420 -13.94 -2.54 -15.28
C PRO A 420 -13.40 -2.74 -16.70
N LEU A 421 -12.91 -3.93 -17.01
CA LEU A 421 -12.22 -4.26 -18.26
C LEU A 421 -13.05 -5.14 -19.21
N GLY A 422 -14.38 -5.08 -19.09
CA GLY A 422 -15.32 -5.82 -19.93
C GLY A 422 -15.67 -7.20 -19.38
N GLN A 423 -16.47 -7.97 -20.12
CA GLN A 423 -16.94 -9.30 -19.70
C GLN A 423 -15.81 -10.30 -19.43
N ARG A 424 -14.73 -10.22 -20.22
CA ARG A 424 -13.50 -10.99 -20.00
C ARG A 424 -12.31 -10.06 -20.01
N VAL A 425 -11.48 -10.16 -18.97
CA VAL A 425 -10.24 -9.40 -18.87
C VAL A 425 -9.26 -9.89 -19.93
N THR A 426 -8.83 -8.99 -20.82
CA THR A 426 -7.88 -9.30 -21.89
C THR A 426 -6.50 -8.70 -21.62
N PRO A 427 -5.40 -9.29 -22.11
CA PRO A 427 -4.06 -8.71 -21.96
C PRO A 427 -3.97 -7.27 -22.49
N HIS A 428 -4.65 -6.98 -23.61
CA HIS A 428 -4.68 -5.63 -24.19
C HIS A 428 -5.37 -4.62 -23.26
N ALA A 429 -6.52 -4.98 -22.69
CA ALA A 429 -7.25 -4.11 -21.77
C ALA A 429 -6.44 -3.83 -20.50
N VAL A 430 -5.78 -4.86 -19.94
CA VAL A 430 -4.90 -4.72 -18.78
C VAL A 430 -3.70 -3.83 -19.09
N GLY A 431 -3.02 -4.06 -20.22
CA GLY A 431 -1.88 -3.24 -20.63
C GLY A 431 -2.26 -1.76 -20.83
N SER A 432 -3.40 -1.50 -21.45
CA SER A 432 -3.94 -0.15 -21.61
C SER A 432 -4.28 0.50 -20.26
N ALA A 433 -4.91 -0.24 -19.34
CA ALA A 433 -5.21 0.23 -18.00
C ALA A 433 -3.95 0.56 -17.21
N LEU A 434 -2.93 -0.31 -17.25
CA LEU A 434 -1.65 -0.10 -16.59
C LEU A 434 -0.99 1.21 -17.05
N ILE A 435 -0.84 1.41 -18.37
CA ILE A 435 -0.15 2.57 -18.94
C ILE A 435 -0.95 3.86 -18.77
N ASN A 436 -2.24 3.84 -19.11
CA ASN A 436 -3.01 5.08 -19.27
C ASN A 436 -3.71 5.54 -18.00
N ARG A 437 -3.91 4.66 -17.01
CA ARG A 437 -4.72 4.93 -15.82
C ARG A 437 -3.96 4.66 -14.53
N ILE A 438 -3.41 3.45 -14.37
CA ILE A 438 -2.80 3.01 -13.11
C ILE A 438 -1.47 3.73 -12.88
N THR A 439 -0.53 3.69 -13.84
CA THR A 439 0.78 4.33 -13.72
C THR A 439 0.67 5.82 -13.38
N PRO A 440 -0.13 6.65 -14.11
CA PRO A 440 -0.31 8.06 -13.75
C PRO A 440 -0.90 8.26 -12.36
N ALA A 441 -1.88 7.44 -11.96
CA ALA A 441 -2.51 7.56 -10.64
C ALA A 441 -1.54 7.22 -9.50
N VAL A 442 -0.77 6.13 -9.65
CA VAL A 442 0.24 5.71 -8.66
C VAL A 442 1.36 6.74 -8.56
N GLU A 443 1.86 7.26 -9.67
CA GLU A 443 2.91 8.28 -9.67
C GLU A 443 2.44 9.60 -9.04
N ALA A 444 1.22 10.05 -9.36
CA ALA A 444 0.63 11.24 -8.75
C ALA A 444 0.43 11.07 -7.23
N PHE A 445 0.04 9.86 -6.80
CA PHE A 445 -0.11 9.53 -5.39
C PHE A 445 1.24 9.39 -4.67
N SER A 446 2.30 8.95 -5.35
CA SER A 446 3.64 8.77 -4.80
C SER A 446 3.61 7.94 -3.49
N PRO A 447 3.18 6.66 -3.54
CA PRO A 447 3.05 5.81 -2.37
C PRO A 447 4.38 5.59 -1.64
N ASN A 448 4.30 5.20 -0.37
CA ASN A 448 5.44 4.78 0.45
C ASN A 448 5.59 3.25 0.44
N LEU A 449 4.54 2.54 0.05
CA LEU A 449 4.43 1.09 -0.08
C LEU A 449 3.34 0.78 -1.12
N ILE A 450 3.60 -0.21 -1.97
CA ILE A 450 2.59 -0.81 -2.85
C ILE A 450 2.22 -2.19 -2.29
N ILE A 451 0.92 -2.46 -2.18
CA ILE A 451 0.38 -3.78 -1.84
C ILE A 451 -0.37 -4.30 -3.06
N LEU A 452 -0.13 -5.57 -3.43
CA LEU A 452 -0.87 -6.23 -4.51
C LEU A 452 -1.86 -7.23 -3.92
N SER A 453 -3.15 -7.05 -4.21
CA SER A 453 -4.13 -8.13 -4.12
C SER A 453 -3.97 -8.98 -5.37
N ALA A 454 -3.30 -10.13 -5.21
CA ALA A 454 -2.80 -10.94 -6.31
C ALA A 454 -3.68 -12.17 -6.53
N GLY A 455 -4.77 -11.95 -7.27
CA GLY A 455 -5.61 -13.03 -7.80
C GLY A 455 -5.15 -13.47 -9.18
N PHE A 456 -5.11 -14.79 -9.39
CA PHE A 456 -4.69 -15.37 -10.67
C PHE A 456 -5.85 -15.98 -11.49
N ASP A 457 -7.09 -15.63 -11.13
CA ASP A 457 -8.33 -16.12 -11.76
C ASP A 457 -8.72 -15.42 -13.06
N ALA A 458 -8.00 -14.37 -13.45
CA ALA A 458 -8.05 -13.84 -14.82
C ALA A 458 -7.30 -14.74 -15.83
N HIS A 459 -6.70 -15.85 -15.38
CA HIS A 459 -5.99 -16.77 -16.24
C HIS A 459 -6.95 -17.48 -17.22
N LYS A 460 -6.52 -17.68 -18.48
CA LYS A 460 -7.32 -18.30 -19.56
C LYS A 460 -7.77 -19.74 -19.30
N HIS A 461 -7.19 -20.40 -18.31
CA HIS A 461 -7.54 -21.77 -17.88
C HIS A 461 -8.24 -21.79 -16.52
N ASP A 462 -8.53 -20.63 -15.93
CA ASP A 462 -9.32 -20.58 -14.71
C ASP A 462 -10.76 -21.05 -15.01
N PRO A 463 -11.34 -21.93 -14.18
CA PRO A 463 -12.67 -22.47 -14.43
C PRO A 463 -13.79 -21.42 -14.36
N MET A 464 -13.55 -20.24 -13.79
CA MET A 464 -14.54 -19.15 -13.77
C MET A 464 -14.69 -18.47 -15.15
N GLY A 465 -13.69 -18.58 -16.03
CA GLY A 465 -13.79 -18.13 -17.42
C GLY A 465 -13.91 -16.61 -17.63
N LEU A 466 -13.45 -15.81 -16.65
CA LEU A 466 -13.57 -14.34 -16.63
C LEU A 466 -12.35 -13.60 -17.21
N GLY A 467 -11.31 -14.31 -17.63
CA GLY A 467 -10.13 -13.69 -18.22
C GLY A 467 -9.46 -14.53 -19.30
N LEU A 468 -8.61 -13.89 -20.07
CA LEU A 468 -7.82 -14.46 -21.16
C LEU A 468 -6.31 -14.33 -20.91
N LEU A 469 -5.90 -14.03 -19.67
CA LEU A 469 -4.49 -13.82 -19.34
C LEU A 469 -3.71 -15.13 -19.37
N SER A 470 -2.48 -15.08 -19.81
CA SER A 470 -1.48 -16.13 -19.64
C SER A 470 -0.66 -15.88 -18.37
N ALA A 471 0.10 -16.90 -17.92
CA ALA A 471 1.07 -16.72 -16.84
C ALA A 471 2.08 -15.58 -17.12
N GLN A 472 2.45 -15.37 -18.40
CA GLN A 472 3.36 -14.30 -18.79
C GLN A 472 2.73 -12.91 -18.61
N ASP A 473 1.43 -12.77 -18.82
CA ASP A 473 0.73 -11.50 -18.62
C ASP A 473 0.74 -11.08 -17.15
N PHE A 474 0.57 -12.03 -16.21
CA PHE A 474 0.78 -11.75 -14.78
C PHE A 474 2.21 -11.33 -14.46
N GLY A 475 3.20 -11.90 -15.16
CA GLY A 475 4.59 -11.44 -15.13
C GLY A 475 4.71 -9.97 -15.52
N HIS A 476 4.13 -9.57 -16.65
CA HIS A 476 4.14 -8.18 -17.10
C HIS A 476 3.41 -7.22 -16.13
N ILE A 477 2.26 -7.63 -15.57
CA ILE A 477 1.55 -6.84 -14.54
C ILE A 477 2.49 -6.61 -13.34
N THR A 478 3.13 -7.69 -12.86
CA THR A 478 4.04 -7.64 -11.72
C THR A 478 5.28 -6.79 -12.01
N ASP A 479 5.82 -6.86 -13.22
CA ASP A 479 6.97 -6.05 -13.66
C ASP A 479 6.63 -4.55 -13.62
N VAL A 480 5.47 -4.15 -14.15
CA VAL A 480 5.02 -2.75 -14.10
C VAL A 480 4.83 -2.29 -12.66
N CYS A 481 4.16 -3.08 -11.82
CA CYS A 481 3.97 -2.76 -10.40
C CYS A 481 5.31 -2.66 -9.64
N THR A 482 6.27 -3.52 -9.97
CA THR A 482 7.62 -3.50 -9.38
C THR A 482 8.39 -2.26 -9.83
N GLN A 483 8.32 -1.87 -11.11
CA GLN A 483 8.91 -0.63 -11.62
C GLN A 483 8.30 0.61 -10.93
N LEU A 484 6.98 0.63 -10.75
CA LEU A 484 6.30 1.67 -9.97
C LEU A 484 6.81 1.70 -8.52
N ALA A 485 6.99 0.52 -7.89
CA ALA A 485 7.54 0.44 -6.54
C ALA A 485 8.99 0.97 -6.46
N PHE A 486 9.85 0.62 -7.42
CA PHE A 486 11.23 1.15 -7.48
C PHE A 486 11.26 2.66 -7.71
N LYS A 487 10.34 3.19 -8.51
CA LYS A 487 10.21 4.61 -8.80
C LYS A 487 9.67 5.41 -7.61
N CYS A 488 8.61 4.93 -6.95
CA CYS A 488 7.88 5.69 -5.93
C CYS A 488 8.32 5.39 -4.50
N CYS A 489 8.74 4.16 -4.21
CA CYS A 489 8.97 3.67 -2.86
C CYS A 489 10.15 2.70 -2.73
N SER A 490 11.21 2.91 -3.51
CA SER A 490 12.47 2.16 -3.42
C SER A 490 12.29 0.62 -3.44
N GLY A 491 11.35 0.15 -4.25
CA GLY A 491 11.10 -1.28 -4.49
C GLY A 491 10.13 -1.93 -3.50
N ARG A 492 9.73 -1.21 -2.44
CA ARG A 492 8.86 -1.74 -1.37
C ARG A 492 7.50 -2.15 -1.92
N LEU A 493 7.32 -3.47 -2.06
CA LEU A 493 6.12 -4.09 -2.59
C LEU A 493 5.78 -5.35 -1.79
N VAL A 494 4.51 -5.50 -1.40
CA VAL A 494 4.00 -6.71 -0.73
C VAL A 494 2.83 -7.26 -1.53
N SER A 495 2.91 -8.50 -1.99
CA SER A 495 1.81 -9.17 -2.67
C SER A 495 1.15 -10.18 -1.74
N VAL A 496 -0.18 -10.23 -1.76
CA VAL A 496 -1.02 -11.15 -1.00
C VAL A 496 -1.80 -12.01 -1.98
N LEU A 497 -1.74 -13.34 -1.85
CA LEU A 497 -2.52 -14.24 -2.69
C LEU A 497 -4.03 -14.06 -2.44
N GLU A 498 -4.80 -13.84 -3.52
CA GLU A 498 -6.27 -13.77 -3.53
C GLU A 498 -6.86 -14.98 -4.26
N GLY A 499 -7.55 -14.80 -5.40
CA GLY A 499 -8.13 -15.85 -6.24
C GLY A 499 -7.17 -16.62 -7.15
N GLY A 500 -7.71 -17.49 -8.00
CA GLY A 500 -6.99 -18.37 -8.93
C GLY A 500 -7.18 -19.86 -8.63
N TYR A 501 -7.90 -20.55 -9.49
CA TYR A 501 -8.54 -21.85 -9.23
C TYR A 501 -8.27 -22.93 -10.29
N GLY A 502 -7.56 -22.56 -11.37
CA GLY A 502 -7.18 -23.44 -12.49
C GLY A 502 -6.03 -24.40 -12.26
#